data_AF-A0AAV5UEQ2-F1
#
_entry.id   AF-A0AAV5UEQ2-F1
#
_cell.length_a   1.000
_cell.length_b   1.000
_cell.length_c   1.000
_cell.angle_alpha   90.00
_cell.angle_beta   90.00
_cell.angle_gamma   90.00
#
_symmetry.space_group_name_H-M   'P 1'
#
loop_
_entity.id
_entity.type
_entity.pdbx_description
1 polymer ?
#
loop_
_entity_poly.entity_id
_entity_poly.type
_entity_poly.pdbx_seq_one_letter_code
_entity_poly.pdbx_strand_id
1 'polypeptide(L)'
;MGVLTDILDYSLLGAHLYILLRVRISKEEAFKTPFFYWFFLTGMASSLSVVGFIIAVLFTFPADYGWGFKTGYMMNSCGITFATIGKALISMHRYSVMRTTSFIEDV
;
A
#
# COMPACT_ATOMS: atom_id res chain seq x y z
N MET A 1 6.09 23.23 0.68
CA MET A 1 6.01 22.12 -0.31
C MET A 1 5.60 22.73 -1.64
N GLY A 2 6.11 22.21 -2.75
CA GLY A 2 5.80 22.77 -4.07
C GLY A 2 4.43 22.26 -4.52
N VAL A 3 3.59 23.13 -5.08
CA VAL A 3 2.26 22.73 -5.62
C VAL A 3 2.37 21.51 -6.56
N LEU A 4 3.48 21.40 -7.29
CA LEU A 4 3.78 20.30 -8.21
C LEU A 4 4.00 18.95 -7.50
N THR A 5 4.67 18.94 -6.33
CA THR A 5 4.87 17.71 -5.56
C THR A 5 3.55 17.18 -5.01
N ASP A 6 2.69 18.10 -4.54
CA ASP A 6 1.40 17.72 -3.96
C ASP A 6 0.48 17.11 -5.03
N ILE A 7 0.41 17.75 -6.21
CA ILE A 7 -0.36 17.22 -7.36
C ILE A 7 0.15 15.83 -7.76
N LEU A 8 1.47 15.65 -7.79
CA LEU A 8 2.08 14.38 -8.16
C LEU A 8 1.72 13.30 -7.14
N ASP A 9 1.83 13.57 -5.85
CA ASP A 9 1.51 12.63 -4.77
C ASP A 9 0.03 12.20 -4.80
N TYR A 10 -0.90 13.14 -5.00
CA TYR A 10 -2.32 12.81 -5.15
C TYR A 10 -2.60 12.00 -6.41
N SER A 11 -1.97 12.36 -7.53
CA SER A 11 -2.13 11.61 -8.79
C SER A 11 -1.59 10.18 -8.68
N LEU A 12 -0.47 10.00 -7.98
CA LEU A 12 0.15 8.70 -7.75
C LEU A 12 -0.73 7.83 -6.84
N LEU A 13 -1.28 8.40 -5.77
CA LEU A 13 -2.25 7.72 -4.90
C LEU A 13 -3.48 7.27 -5.69
N GLY A 14 -4.05 8.16 -6.52
CA GLY A 14 -5.21 7.86 -7.35
C GLY A 14 -4.94 6.72 -8.34
N ALA A 15 -3.80 6.77 -9.04
CA ALA A 15 -3.37 5.71 -9.95
C ALA A 15 -3.17 4.37 -9.22
N HIS A 16 -2.58 4.41 -8.03
CA HIS A 16 -2.36 3.22 -7.21
C HIS A 16 -3.67 2.56 -6.77
N LEU A 17 -4.63 3.36 -6.28
CA LEU A 17 -5.96 2.88 -5.91
C LEU A 17 -6.73 2.33 -7.11
N TYR A 18 -6.63 2.98 -8.28
CA TYR A 18 -7.24 2.50 -9.51
C TYR A 18 -6.73 1.11 -9.90
N ILE A 19 -5.41 0.88 -9.85
CA ILE A 19 -4.83 -0.43 -10.14
C ILE A 19 -5.34 -1.48 -9.16
N LEU A 20 -5.35 -1.18 -7.86
CA LEU A 20 -5.86 -2.12 -6.84
C LEU A 20 -7.33 -2.47 -7.05
N LEU A 21 -8.15 -1.48 -7.38
CA LEU A 21 -9.57 -1.67 -7.66
C LEU A 21 -9.78 -2.49 -8.93
N ARG A 22 -9.02 -2.22 -9.99
CA ARG A 22 -9.06 -3.00 -11.24
C ARG A 22 -8.68 -4.46 -11.01
N VAL A 23 -7.61 -4.72 -10.25
CA VAL A 23 -7.17 -6.08 -9.92
C VAL A 23 -8.27 -6.82 -9.15
N ARG A 24 -8.95 -6.16 -8.21
CA ARG A 24 -10.04 -6.77 -7.43
C ARG A 24 -11.31 -7.03 -8.24
N ILE A 25 -11.62 -6.19 -9.22
CA ILE A 25 -12.80 -6.36 -10.10
C ILE A 25 -12.56 -7.41 -11.18
N SER A 26 -11.29 -7.68 -11.52
CA SER A 26 -10.94 -8.67 -12.54
C SER A 26 -11.45 -10.06 -12.15
N LYS A 27 -12.17 -10.71 -13.07
CA LYS A 27 -12.76 -12.04 -12.86
C LYS A 27 -11.84 -13.19 -13.28
N GLU A 28 -10.67 -12.89 -13.86
CA GLU A 28 -9.76 -13.93 -14.33
C GLU A 28 -9.22 -14.74 -13.15
N GLU A 29 -9.13 -16.06 -13.34
CA GLU A 29 -8.67 -17.00 -12.30
C GLU A 29 -7.20 -16.77 -11.94
N ALA A 30 -6.41 -16.21 -12.86
CA ALA A 30 -5.03 -15.79 -12.62
C ALA A 30 -4.90 -14.76 -11.48
N PHE A 31 -5.94 -13.97 -11.20
CA PHE A 31 -5.93 -12.98 -10.11
C PHE A 31 -6.38 -13.53 -8.76
N LYS A 32 -6.75 -14.81 -8.67
CA LYS A 32 -7.18 -15.46 -7.42
C LYS A 32 -6.05 -16.18 -6.69
N THR A 33 -4.81 -16.02 -7.13
CA THR A 33 -3.66 -16.66 -6.47
C THR A 33 -3.33 -15.98 -5.14
N PRO A 34 -2.71 -16.70 -4.18
CA PRO A 34 -2.30 -16.11 -2.90
C PRO A 34 -1.38 -14.91 -3.08
N PHE A 35 -0.57 -14.87 -4.14
CA PHE A 35 0.23 -13.72 -4.51
C PHE A 35 -0.60 -12.45 -4.68
N PHE A 36 -1.71 -12.52 -5.43
CA PHE A 36 -2.57 -11.36 -5.65
C PHE A 36 -3.29 -10.90 -4.38
N TYR A 37 -3.58 -11.81 -3.46
CA TYR A 37 -4.11 -11.47 -2.15
C TYR A 37 -3.10 -10.66 -1.33
N TRP A 38 -1.85 -11.14 -1.25
CA TRP A 38 -0.76 -10.41 -0.57
C TRP A 38 -0.43 -9.08 -1.25
N PHE A 39 -0.46 -9.04 -2.58
CA PHE A 39 -0.29 -7.82 -3.37
C PHE A 39 -1.37 -6.79 -3.03
N PHE A 40 -2.64 -7.21 -3.00
CA PHE A 40 -3.76 -6.32 -2.66
C PHE A 40 -3.65 -5.80 -1.23
N LEU A 41 -3.39 -6.68 -0.26
CA LEU A 41 -3.26 -6.30 1.15
C LEU A 41 -2.10 -5.30 1.37
N THR A 42 -0.96 -5.56 0.74
CA THR A 42 0.22 -4.67 0.79
C THR A 42 -0.08 -3.31 0.15
N GLY A 43 -0.81 -3.31 -0.98
CA GLY A 43 -1.23 -2.09 -1.65
C GLY A 43 -2.21 -1.24 -0.83
N MET A 44 -3.15 -1.87 -0.13
CA MET A 44 -4.06 -1.19 0.79
C MET A 44 -3.28 -0.57 1.97
N ALA A 45 -2.34 -1.31 2.57
CA ALA A 45 -1.49 -0.79 3.65
C ALA A 45 -0.62 0.39 3.20
N SER A 46 -0.07 0.33 1.98
CA SER A 46 0.70 1.43 1.40
C SER A 46 -0.17 2.67 1.17
N SER A 47 -1.43 2.50 0.77
CA SER A 47 -2.36 3.62 0.57
C SER A 47 -2.78 4.24 1.91
N LEU A 48 -2.98 3.41 2.94
CA LEU A 48 -3.26 3.85 4.31
C LEU A 48 -2.11 4.70 4.87
N SER A 49 -0.87 4.34 4.56
CA SER A 49 0.31 5.13 4.97
C SER A 49 0.26 6.56 4.44
N VAL A 50 -0.06 6.74 3.15
CA VAL A 50 -0.14 8.07 2.52
C VAL A 50 -1.29 8.89 3.13
N VAL A 51 -2.44 8.26 3.38
CA VAL A 51 -3.55 8.93 4.10
C VAL A 51 -3.12 9.37 5.49
N GLY A 52 -2.43 8.53 6.25
CA GLY A 52 -1.89 8.88 7.57
C GLY A 52 -0.89 10.05 7.51
N PHE A 53 -0.05 10.09 6.46
CA PHE A 53 0.87 11.20 6.22
C PHE A 53 0.14 12.51 5.94
N ILE A 54 -0.87 12.49 5.07
CA ILE A 54 -1.70 13.66 4.77
C ILE A 54 -2.36 14.17 6.05
N ILE A 55 -2.93 13.28 6.86
CA ILE A 55 -3.53 13.66 8.15
C ILE A 55 -2.48 14.32 9.06
N ALA A 56 -1.30 13.73 9.21
CA ALA A 56 -0.28 14.24 10.12
C ALA A 56 0.37 15.57 9.65
N VAL A 57 0.50 15.80 8.34
CA VAL A 57 1.31 16.90 7.80
C VAL A 57 0.47 18.02 7.19
N LEU A 58 -0.63 17.71 6.49
CA LEU A 58 -1.46 18.74 5.86
C LEU A 58 -2.46 19.39 6.83
N PHE A 59 -2.92 18.66 7.84
CA PHE A 59 -3.83 19.23 8.83
C PHE A 59 -3.04 19.87 9.97
N THR A 60 -3.11 21.21 10.07
CA THR A 60 -2.59 21.96 11.21
C THR A 60 -3.52 21.75 12.40
N PHE A 61 -3.11 20.88 13.33
CA PHE A 61 -3.85 20.67 14.57
C PHE A 61 -3.55 21.78 15.59
N PRO A 62 -4.58 22.41 16.19
CA PRO A 62 -4.38 23.23 17.39
C PRO A 62 -3.79 22.39 18.51
N ALA A 63 -3.06 23.01 19.44
CA ALA A 63 -2.38 22.32 20.55
C ALA A 63 -3.33 21.42 21.37
N ASP A 64 -4.59 21.82 21.52
CA ASP A 64 -5.62 21.04 22.23
C ASP A 64 -6.03 19.73 21.51
N TYR A 65 -5.77 19.62 20.21
CA TYR A 65 -6.11 18.47 19.37
C TYR A 65 -4.87 17.67 18.90
N GLY A 66 -3.77 17.73 19.66
CA GLY A 66 -2.52 17.01 19.34
C GLY A 66 -2.65 15.48 19.21
N TRP A 67 -3.75 14.90 19.69
CA TRP A 67 -4.07 13.49 19.46
C TRP A 67 -4.28 13.15 17.97
N GLY A 68 -4.81 14.08 17.17
CA GLY A 68 -5.01 13.89 15.73
C GLY A 68 -3.69 13.68 14.98
N PHE A 69 -2.68 14.50 15.29
CA PHE A 69 -1.32 14.34 14.78
C PHE A 69 -0.73 12.98 15.17
N LYS A 70 -0.88 12.59 16.45
CA LYS A 70 -0.36 11.31 16.96
C LYS A 70 -0.99 10.11 16.25
N THR A 71 -2.30 10.15 16.02
CA THR A 71 -3.02 9.10 15.28
C THR A 71 -2.57 9.05 13.82
N GLY A 72 -2.45 10.19 13.14
CA GLY A 72 -1.97 10.25 11.76
C GLY A 72 -0.55 9.67 11.62
N TYR A 73 0.35 10.04 12.52
CA TYR A 73 1.73 9.52 12.55
C TYR A 73 1.77 8.01 12.81
N MET A 74 0.94 7.51 13.73
CA MET A 74 0.84 6.09 14.03
C MET A 74 0.31 5.30 12.81
N MET A 75 -0.76 5.79 12.17
CA MET A 75 -1.29 5.21 10.94
C MET A 75 -0.26 5.17 9.81
N ASN A 76 0.49 6.27 9.64
CA ASN A 76 1.57 6.35 8.67
C ASN A 76 2.65 5.30 8.95
N SER A 77 3.18 5.26 10.18
CA SER A 77 4.24 4.34 10.58
C SER A 77 3.82 2.88 10.42
N CYS A 78 2.64 2.50 10.92
CA CYS A 78 2.11 1.15 10.75
C CYS A 78 1.93 0.80 9.27
N GLY A 79 1.38 1.71 8.47
CA GLY A 79 1.20 1.50 7.03
C GLY A 79 2.52 1.26 6.29
N ILE A 80 3.57 2.03 6.59
CA ILE A 80 4.91 1.85 6.00
C ILE A 80 5.49 0.51 6.40
N THR A 81 5.43 0.14 7.69
CA THR A 81 5.97 -1.13 8.17
C THR A 81 5.27 -2.31 7.52
N PHE A 82 3.94 -2.33 7.50
CA PHE A 82 3.17 -3.39 6.84
C PHE A 82 3.43 -3.44 5.33
N ALA A 83 3.50 -2.29 4.65
CA ALA A 83 3.81 -2.24 3.22
C ALA A 83 5.22 -2.78 2.92
N THR A 84 6.19 -2.49 3.79
CA THR A 84 7.58 -2.96 3.63
C THR A 84 7.68 -4.47 3.83
N ILE A 85 7.06 -4.99 4.90
CA ILE A 85 6.99 -6.44 5.16
C ILE A 85 6.26 -7.15 4.01
N GLY A 86 5.12 -6.61 3.56
CA GLY A 86 4.34 -7.17 2.46
C GLY A 86 5.16 -7.23 1.15
N LYS A 87 5.87 -6.16 0.80
CA LYS A 87 6.76 -6.15 -0.37
C LYS A 87 7.91 -7.16 -0.22
N ALA A 88 8.47 -7.31 0.97
CA ALA A 88 9.50 -8.31 1.25
C ALA A 88 8.95 -9.73 1.05
N LEU A 89 7.78 -10.04 1.59
CA LEU A 89 7.11 -11.34 1.41
C LEU A 89 6.80 -11.62 -0.06
N ILE A 90 6.27 -10.64 -0.80
CA ILE A 90 6.03 -10.74 -2.25
C ILE A 90 7.34 -11.06 -2.99
N SER A 91 8.43 -10.39 -2.63
CA SER A 91 9.74 -10.62 -3.27
C SER A 91 10.28 -12.03 -2.98
N MET A 92 10.15 -12.50 -1.74
CA MET A 92 10.56 -13.85 -1.34
C MET A 92 9.69 -14.91 -2.02
N HIS A 93 8.38 -14.68 -2.12
CA HIS A 93 7.45 -15.55 -2.81
C HIS A 93 7.83 -15.70 -4.28
N ARG A 94 8.04 -14.59 -5.01
CA ARG A 94 8.48 -14.64 -6.41
C ARG A 94 9.84 -15.30 -6.57
N TYR A 95 10.77 -15.05 -5.65
CA TYR A 95 12.08 -15.70 -5.66
C TYR A 95 11.96 -17.22 -5.49
N SER A 96 11.08 -17.67 -4.57
CA SER A 96 10.78 -19.09 -4.37
C SER A 96 10.19 -19.72 -5.63
N VAL A 97 9.16 -19.10 -6.23
CA VAL A 97 8.50 -19.59 -7.46
C VAL A 97 9.45 -19.66 -8.65
N MET A 98 10.35 -18.70 -8.82
CA MET A 98 11.36 -18.72 -9.90
C MET A 98 12.42 -19.81 -9.69
N ARG A 99 12.60 -20.30 -8.46
CA ARG A 99 13.57 -21.35 -8.13
C ARG A 99 12.99 -22.75 -8.35
N THR A 100 11.67 -22.91 -8.32
CA THR A 100 10.99 -24.18 -8.65
C THR A 100 10.88 -24.37 -10.15
N THR A 101 11.27 -25.54 -10.65
CA THR A 101 11.25 -25.89 -12.08
C THR A 101 9.85 -25.93 -12.71
N SER A 102 8.80 -25.98 -11.89
CA SER A 102 7.41 -26.00 -12.37
C SER A 102 6.86 -24.62 -12.72
N PHE A 103 7.45 -23.50 -12.25
CA PHE A 103 6.90 -22.14 -12.38
C PHE A 103 5.41 -22.01 -11.97
N ILE A 104 4.87 -22.98 -11.25
CA ILE A 104 3.49 -23.03 -10.78
C ILE A 104 3.50 -22.57 -9.32
N GLU A 105 2.64 -21.60 -9.00
CA GLU A 105 2.29 -21.27 -7.62
C GLU A 105 1.48 -22.46 -7.06
N ASP A 106 2.18 -23.52 -6.62
CA ASP A 106 1.53 -24.64 -5.93
C ASP A 106 1.14 -24.17 -4.52
N VAL A 107 -0.14 -24.38 -4.24
CA VAL A 107 -0.95 -23.84 -3.13
C VAL A 107 -0.34 -24.00 -1.75
#